data_AF-A0A660ZF66-F1
#
_entry.id   AF-A0A660ZF66-F1
#
_cell.length_a   1.000
_cell.length_b   1.000
_cell.length_c   1.000
_cell.angle_alpha   90.00
_cell.angle_beta   90.00
_cell.angle_gamma   90.00
#
_symmetry.space_group_name_H-M   'P 1'
#
loop_
_entity.id
_entity.type
_entity.pdbx_description
1 polymer ?
#
loop_
_entity_poly.entity_id
_entity_poly.type
_entity_poly.pdbx_seq_one_letter_code
_entity_poly.pdbx_strand_id
1 'polypeptide(L)'
;MSNGVAPLLADDVRKYIDEGLPKIKEEDAKELMSKKDEILRKIDKMKIDPEAQKRARLYLEITEAWVEKRYIELTWEDVKPFVFALKYLLKKHDLIVDWHPIVGLDDDSLVINEIARRYAQVIQKFLKLKEEKA
;
A
#
# COMPACT_ATOMS: atom_id res chain seq x y z
N MET A 1 -3.84 30.65 -11.45
CA MET A 1 -2.91 30.75 -10.31
C MET A 1 -2.66 29.33 -9.83
N SER A 2 -1.47 28.78 -10.07
CA SER A 2 -1.24 27.33 -9.93
C SER A 2 -1.06 26.96 -8.46
N ASN A 3 -1.71 25.86 -8.08
CA ASN A 3 -1.83 25.31 -6.73
C ASN A 3 -0.45 24.91 -6.14
N GLY A 4 0.11 25.73 -5.24
CA GLY A 4 1.38 25.45 -4.57
C GLY A 4 1.33 24.35 -3.50
N VAL A 5 0.14 23.85 -3.14
CA VAL A 5 -0.04 22.87 -2.04
C VAL A 5 0.10 21.42 -2.52
N ALA A 6 -0.34 21.10 -3.74
CA ALA A 6 -0.34 19.72 -4.25
C ALA A 6 1.06 19.12 -4.48
N PRO A 7 2.08 19.88 -4.97
CA PRO A 7 3.43 19.34 -5.14
C PRO A 7 4.12 19.01 -3.81
N LEU A 8 3.91 19.83 -2.78
CA LEU A 8 4.52 19.64 -1.45
C LEU A 8 4.03 18.35 -0.79
N LEU A 9 2.73 18.07 -0.88
CA LEU A 9 2.13 16.85 -0.34
C LEU A 9 2.66 15.57 -1.03
N ALA A 10 2.91 15.64 -2.35
CA ALA A 10 3.47 14.51 -3.08
C ALA A 10 4.91 14.21 -2.66
N ASP A 11 5.74 15.23 -2.44
CA ASP A 11 7.14 15.04 -2.03
C ASP A 11 7.24 14.52 -0.59
N ASP A 12 6.37 14.97 0.31
CA ASP A 12 6.27 14.44 1.68
C ASP A 12 5.85 12.95 1.69
N VAL A 13 4.86 12.57 0.87
CA VAL A 13 4.46 11.16 0.72
C VAL A 13 5.60 10.31 0.18
N ARG A 14 6.33 10.80 -0.81
CA ARG A 14 7.49 10.11 -1.40
C ARG A 14 8.58 9.90 -0.36
N LYS A 15 8.94 10.95 0.39
CA LYS A 15 9.93 10.89 1.45
C LYS A 15 9.51 9.91 2.55
N TYR A 16 8.25 9.95 2.95
CA TYR A 16 7.69 9.01 3.93
C TYR A 16 7.82 7.55 3.47
N ILE A 17 7.49 7.27 2.21
CA ILE A 17 7.68 5.96 1.59
C ILE A 17 9.16 5.57 1.58
N ASP A 18 10.04 6.46 1.13
CA ASP A 18 11.49 6.18 0.99
C ASP A 18 12.16 5.91 2.35
N GLU A 19 11.76 6.60 3.41
CA GLU A 19 12.27 6.39 4.77
C GLU A 19 11.63 5.20 5.49
N GLY A 20 10.40 4.85 5.10
CA GLY A 20 9.60 3.81 5.73
C GLY A 20 9.84 2.41 5.14
N LEU A 21 9.97 2.31 3.82
CA LEU A 21 10.15 1.05 3.10
C LEU A 21 11.33 0.21 3.61
N PRO A 22 12.54 0.77 3.87
CA PRO A 22 13.68 -0.01 4.34
C PRO A 22 13.48 -0.65 5.72
N LYS A 23 12.50 -0.17 6.50
CA LYS A 23 12.20 -0.64 7.86
C LYS A 23 11.24 -1.83 7.87
N ILE A 24 10.60 -2.12 6.73
CA ILE A 24 9.64 -3.23 6.60
C ILE A 24 10.39 -4.55 6.44
N LYS A 25 9.98 -5.54 7.22
CA LYS A 25 10.62 -6.86 7.29
C LYS A 25 9.70 -7.96 6.80
N GLU A 26 10.25 -9.11 6.42
CA GLU A 26 9.46 -10.25 5.95
C GLU A 26 8.44 -10.73 7.00
N GLU A 27 8.78 -10.63 8.29
CA GLU A 27 7.88 -10.99 9.40
C GLU A 27 6.62 -10.12 9.43
N ASP A 28 6.72 -8.87 8.96
CA ASP A 28 5.58 -7.97 8.88
C ASP A 28 4.50 -8.51 7.92
N ALA A 29 4.90 -9.16 6.82
CA ALA A 29 3.96 -9.76 5.89
C ALA A 29 3.19 -10.92 6.53
N LYS A 30 3.88 -11.75 7.33
CA LYS A 30 3.25 -12.85 8.07
C LYS A 30 2.30 -12.33 9.15
N GLU A 31 2.70 -11.27 9.87
CA GLU A 31 1.83 -10.61 10.84
C GLU A 31 0.57 -10.05 10.18
N LEU A 32 0.71 -9.39 9.02
CA LEU A 32 -0.43 -8.88 8.25
C LEU A 32 -1.39 -10.02 7.87
N MET A 33 -0.88 -11.15 7.39
CA MET A 33 -1.74 -12.28 6.99
C MET A 33 -2.49 -12.89 8.18
N SER A 34 -1.89 -12.90 9.38
CA SER A 34 -2.61 -13.31 10.60
C SER A 34 -3.81 -12.42 10.94
N LYS A 35 -3.85 -11.19 10.39
CA LYS A 35 -4.89 -10.17 10.60
C LYS A 35 -5.69 -9.89 9.31
N LYS A 36 -5.65 -10.78 8.31
CA LYS A 36 -6.26 -10.57 6.97
C LYS A 36 -7.72 -10.08 7.05
N ASP A 37 -8.56 -10.73 7.84
CA ASP A 37 -9.98 -10.36 7.96
C ASP A 37 -10.22 -9.01 8.65
N GLU A 38 -9.30 -8.60 9.53
CA GLU A 38 -9.32 -7.26 10.11
C GLU A 38 -8.95 -6.20 9.06
N ILE A 39 -7.93 -6.49 8.24
CA ILE A 39 -7.50 -5.61 7.14
C ILE A 39 -8.64 -5.41 6.15
N LEU A 40 -9.28 -6.49 5.70
CA LEU A 40 -10.41 -6.41 4.76
C LEU A 40 -11.55 -5.56 5.32
N ARG A 41 -11.96 -5.81 6.57
CA ARG A 41 -13.01 -5.01 7.23
C ARG A 41 -12.63 -3.54 7.38
N LYS A 42 -11.34 -3.22 7.57
CA LYS A 42 -10.86 -1.83 7.60
C LYS A 42 -10.93 -1.19 6.21
N ILE A 43 -10.47 -1.87 5.17
CA ILE A 43 -10.55 -1.40 3.77
C ILE A 43 -12.02 -1.10 3.41
N ASP A 44 -12.95 -2.00 3.77
CA ASP A 44 -14.39 -1.82 3.50
C ASP A 44 -14.99 -0.59 4.20
N LYS A 45 -14.46 -0.24 5.37
CA LYS A 45 -14.97 0.86 6.21
C LYS A 45 -14.26 2.19 5.96
N MET A 46 -13.13 2.18 5.25
CA MET A 46 -12.38 3.39 4.93
C MET A 46 -13.17 4.27 3.97
N LYS A 47 -13.29 5.55 4.30
CA LYS A 47 -13.89 6.56 3.43
C LYS A 47 -12.85 7.12 2.46
N ILE A 48 -12.26 6.24 1.65
CA ILE A 48 -11.28 6.60 0.62
C ILE A 48 -11.86 6.32 -0.76
N ASP A 49 -11.18 6.82 -1.80
CA ASP A 49 -11.58 6.59 -3.18
C ASP A 49 -11.74 5.07 -3.50
N PRO A 50 -12.80 4.65 -4.21
CA PRO A 50 -13.03 3.23 -4.51
C PRO A 50 -11.89 2.54 -5.27
N GLU A 51 -11.14 3.26 -6.10
CA GLU A 51 -9.97 2.71 -6.79
C GLU A 51 -8.83 2.46 -5.81
N ALA A 52 -8.64 3.35 -4.83
CA ALA A 52 -7.69 3.13 -3.73
C ALA A 52 -8.10 1.90 -2.88
N GLN A 53 -9.39 1.70 -2.60
CA GLN A 53 -9.86 0.48 -1.92
C GLN A 53 -9.54 -0.78 -2.72
N LYS A 54 -9.79 -0.78 -4.04
CA LYS A 54 -9.45 -1.92 -4.91
C LYS A 54 -7.95 -2.22 -4.90
N ARG A 55 -7.11 -1.18 -4.97
CA ARG A 55 -5.64 -1.32 -4.89
C ARG A 55 -5.21 -1.91 -3.54
N ALA A 56 -5.80 -1.46 -2.43
CA ALA A 56 -5.50 -2.02 -1.11
C ALA A 56 -5.84 -3.52 -1.03
N ARG A 57 -6.94 -3.96 -1.63
CA ARG A 57 -7.25 -5.40 -1.74
C ARG A 57 -6.23 -6.14 -2.59
N LEU A 58 -5.83 -5.56 -3.73
CA LEU A 58 -4.81 -6.16 -4.58
C LEU A 58 -3.46 -6.30 -3.85
N TYR A 59 -3.09 -5.32 -3.02
CA TYR A 59 -1.89 -5.39 -2.18
C TYR A 59 -1.96 -6.55 -1.18
N LEU A 60 -3.15 -6.76 -0.61
CA LEU A 60 -3.40 -7.88 0.29
C LEU A 60 -3.28 -9.22 -0.44
N GLU A 61 -3.84 -9.33 -1.65
CA GLU A 61 -3.72 -10.53 -2.50
C GLU A 61 -2.26 -10.83 -2.87
N ILE A 62 -1.49 -9.82 -3.27
CA ILE A 62 -0.06 -9.98 -3.60
C ILE A 62 0.72 -10.47 -2.38
N THR A 63 0.47 -9.85 -1.22
CA THR A 63 1.12 -10.21 0.04
C THR A 63 0.79 -11.64 0.44
N GLU A 64 -0.48 -12.03 0.36
CA GLU A 64 -0.93 -13.39 0.64
C GLU A 64 -0.27 -14.40 -0.29
N ALA A 65 -0.28 -14.14 -1.60
CA ALA A 65 0.33 -15.05 -2.57
C ALA A 65 1.83 -15.27 -2.34
N TRP A 66 2.55 -14.24 -1.86
CA TRP A 66 3.95 -14.37 -1.48
C TRP A 66 4.17 -15.12 -0.16
N VAL A 67 3.33 -14.87 0.85
CA VAL A 67 3.40 -15.59 2.15
C VAL A 67 3.12 -17.08 1.94
N GLU A 68 2.12 -17.41 1.13
CA GLU A 68 1.74 -18.78 0.77
C GLU A 68 2.68 -19.43 -0.27
N LYS A 69 3.66 -18.68 -0.78
CA LYS A 69 4.60 -19.14 -1.83
C LYS A 69 3.90 -19.65 -3.09
N ARG A 70 2.74 -19.08 -3.45
CA ARG A 70 1.97 -19.44 -4.66
C ARG A 70 2.71 -19.13 -5.96
N TYR A 71 3.55 -18.08 -5.94
CA TYR A 71 4.36 -17.67 -7.09
C TYR A 71 5.81 -17.52 -6.67
N ILE A 72 6.66 -18.46 -7.09
CA ILE A 72 8.11 -18.44 -6.81
C ILE A 72 8.81 -17.22 -7.43
N GLU A 73 8.18 -16.62 -8.44
CA GLU A 73 8.68 -15.49 -9.19
C GLU A 73 8.59 -14.18 -8.39
N LEU A 74 7.78 -14.11 -7.33
CA LEU A 74 7.67 -12.92 -6.48
C LEU A 74 8.78 -12.90 -5.41
N THR A 75 9.63 -11.89 -5.47
CA THR A 75 10.69 -11.67 -4.49
C THR A 75 10.18 -10.86 -3.29
N TRP A 76 10.95 -10.81 -2.20
CA TRP A 76 10.62 -9.93 -1.08
C TRP A 76 10.56 -8.45 -1.51
N GLU A 77 11.50 -8.01 -2.35
CA GLU A 77 11.54 -6.63 -2.85
C GLU A 77 10.32 -6.26 -3.69
N ASP A 78 9.72 -7.25 -4.38
CA ASP A 78 8.45 -7.06 -5.07
C ASP A 78 7.29 -6.79 -4.08
N VAL A 79 7.29 -7.45 -2.92
CA VAL A 79 6.13 -7.48 -2.00
C VAL A 79 6.21 -6.46 -0.87
N LYS A 80 7.42 -6.13 -0.41
CA LYS A 80 7.70 -5.16 0.66
C LYS A 80 6.92 -3.83 0.53
N PRO A 81 6.73 -3.23 -0.66
CA PRO A 81 5.98 -1.98 -0.80
C PRO A 81 4.49 -2.10 -0.51
N PHE A 82 3.91 -3.26 -0.79
CA PHE A 82 2.50 -3.54 -0.50
C PHE A 82 2.29 -3.79 0.99
N VAL A 83 3.23 -4.50 1.63
CA VAL A 83 3.26 -4.68 3.10
C VAL A 83 3.38 -3.33 3.81
N PHE A 84 4.23 -2.43 3.32
CA PHE A 84 4.34 -1.06 3.82
C PHE A 84 3.00 -0.33 3.78
N ALA A 85 2.35 -0.31 2.61
CA ALA A 85 1.06 0.36 2.43
C ALA A 85 -0.02 -0.23 3.34
N LEU A 86 -0.11 -1.56 3.45
CA LEU A 86 -1.09 -2.23 4.31
C LEU A 86 -0.83 -1.95 5.80
N LYS A 87 0.43 -1.94 6.25
CA LYS A 87 0.80 -1.54 7.62
C LYS A 87 0.43 -0.09 7.92
N TYR A 88 0.64 0.79 6.94
CA TYR A 88 0.19 2.19 7.04
C TYR A 88 -1.33 2.27 7.24
N LEU A 89 -2.11 1.54 6.44
CA LEU A 89 -3.58 1.48 6.58
C LEU A 89 -4.04 0.90 7.93
N LEU A 90 -3.31 -0.07 8.49
CA LEU A 90 -3.68 -0.70 9.76
C LEU A 90 -3.45 0.20 10.98
N LYS A 91 -2.37 0.99 10.97
CA LYS A 91 -1.89 1.73 12.14
C LYS A 91 -2.85 2.80 12.66
N LYS A 92 -3.94 3.11 11.94
CA LYS A 92 -4.98 4.07 12.33
C LYS A 92 -4.39 5.47 12.61
N HIS A 93 -4.35 6.31 11.57
CA HIS A 93 -4.39 7.79 11.71
C HIS A 93 -3.19 8.48 12.40
N ASP A 94 -1.94 8.00 12.30
CA ASP A 94 -0.90 8.49 13.24
C ASP A 94 0.40 9.06 12.65
N LEU A 95 0.48 9.37 11.34
CA LEU A 95 1.73 9.96 10.80
C LEU A 95 1.58 11.14 9.84
N ILE A 96 0.58 11.16 8.95
CA ILE A 96 0.39 12.33 8.06
C ILE A 96 -0.48 13.42 8.72
N VAL A 97 -1.49 13.03 9.52
CA VAL A 97 -2.39 13.97 10.20
C VAL A 97 -1.63 14.90 11.15
N ASP A 98 -0.56 14.43 11.79
CA ASP A 98 0.29 15.26 12.66
C ASP A 98 1.29 16.16 11.89
N TRP A 99 1.48 15.96 10.57
CA TRP A 99 2.45 16.71 9.76
C TRP A 99 1.83 17.88 8.96
N HIS A 100 0.54 17.83 8.63
CA HIS A 100 -0.10 18.87 7.82
C HIS A 100 -1.48 19.30 8.35
N PRO A 101 -1.59 20.44 9.07
CA PRO A 101 -2.86 20.91 9.62
C PRO A 101 -3.79 21.55 8.57
N ILE A 102 -3.57 21.31 7.28
CA ILE A 102 -4.27 22.02 6.20
C ILE A 102 -4.59 21.03 5.07
N VAL A 103 -5.88 20.98 4.73
CA VAL A 103 -6.55 20.31 3.59
C VAL A 103 -7.13 18.91 3.89
N GLY A 104 -8.46 18.79 3.77
CA GLY A 104 -9.21 17.52 3.80
C GLY A 104 -9.04 16.69 2.52
N LEU A 105 -7.80 16.36 2.17
CA LEU A 105 -7.47 15.35 1.17
C LEU A 105 -7.43 13.98 1.87
N ASP A 106 -7.98 12.95 1.22
CA ASP A 106 -7.93 11.59 1.73
C ASP A 106 -6.50 11.04 1.60
N ASP A 107 -5.62 11.45 2.53
CA ASP A 107 -4.17 11.20 2.53
C ASP A 107 -3.81 9.71 2.38
N ASP A 108 -4.68 8.81 2.85
CA ASP A 108 -4.51 7.37 2.70
C ASP A 108 -4.53 6.90 1.23
N SER A 109 -5.28 7.60 0.37
CA SER A 109 -5.31 7.32 -1.07
C SER A 109 -3.99 7.70 -1.75
N LEU A 110 -3.28 8.72 -1.24
CA LEU A 110 -2.03 9.19 -1.84
C LEU A 110 -0.91 8.16 -1.67
N VAL A 111 -0.75 7.60 -0.47
CA VAL A 111 0.23 6.53 -0.22
C VAL A 111 -0.08 5.30 -1.07
N ILE A 112 -1.35 4.87 -1.11
CA ILE A 112 -1.78 3.74 -1.94
C ILE A 112 -1.46 4.01 -3.41
N ASN A 113 -1.82 5.19 -3.92
CA ASN A 113 -1.66 5.52 -5.33
C ASN A 113 -0.20 5.72 -5.73
N GLU A 114 0.62 6.30 -4.86
CA GLU A 114 2.05 6.46 -5.11
C GLU A 114 2.77 5.10 -5.14
N ILE A 115 2.42 4.17 -4.22
CA ILE A 115 2.92 2.79 -4.29
C ILE A 115 2.46 2.10 -5.58
N ALA A 116 1.19 2.24 -5.98
CA ALA A 116 0.69 1.65 -7.22
C ALA A 116 1.47 2.17 -8.44
N ARG A 117 1.74 3.48 -8.46
CA ARG A 117 2.46 4.15 -9.54
C ARG A 117 3.92 3.68 -9.60
N ARG A 118 4.62 3.65 -8.47
CA ARG A 118 6.04 3.26 -8.37
C ARG A 118 6.26 1.78 -8.70
N TYR A 119 5.32 0.92 -8.29
CA TYR A 119 5.44 -0.54 -8.39
C TYR A 119 4.46 -1.16 -9.40
N ALA A 120 4.01 -0.37 -10.38
CA ALA A 120 3.08 -0.81 -11.41
C ALA A 120 3.57 -2.07 -12.15
N GLN A 121 4.88 -2.17 -12.42
CA GLN A 121 5.45 -3.34 -13.08
C GLN A 121 5.30 -4.63 -12.24
N VAL A 122 5.41 -4.52 -10.91
CA VAL A 122 5.20 -5.65 -10.01
C VAL A 122 3.74 -6.06 -9.97
N ILE A 123 2.82 -5.08 -9.96
CA ILE A 123 1.39 -5.35 -10.06
C ILE A 123 1.06 -6.09 -11.36
N GLN A 124 1.57 -5.60 -12.50
CA GLN A 124 1.36 -6.26 -13.79
C GLN A 124 1.95 -7.66 -13.82
N LYS A 125 3.15 -7.86 -13.26
CA LYS A 125 3.77 -9.17 -13.09
C LYS A 125 2.87 -10.12 -12.29
N PHE A 126 2.32 -9.68 -11.16
CA PHE A 126 1.40 -10.48 -10.36
C PHE A 126 0.11 -10.84 -11.11
N LEU A 127 -0.52 -9.86 -11.76
CA LEU A 127 -1.76 -10.08 -12.51
C LEU A 127 -1.55 -11.11 -13.63
N LYS A 128 -0.43 -11.01 -14.36
CA LYS A 128 -0.06 -12.00 -15.38
C LYS A 128 0.14 -13.41 -14.78
N LEU A 129 0.86 -13.53 -13.66
CA LEU A 129 1.05 -14.81 -12.97
C LEU A 129 -0.28 -15.41 -12.50
N LYS A 130 -1.23 -14.57 -12.09
CA LYS A 130 -2.57 -14.96 -11.67
C LYS A 130 -3.38 -15.48 -12.87
N GLU A 131 -3.31 -14.83 -14.02
CA GLU A 131 -3.99 -15.25 -15.26
C GLU A 131 -3.41 -16.57 -15.82
N GLU A 132 -2.09 -16.74 -15.80
CA GLU A 132 -1.41 -17.91 -16.37
C GLU A 132 -1.57 -19.19 -15.52
N LYS A 133 -1.87 -19.05 -14.22
CA LYS A 133 -1.92 -20.17 -13.26
C LYS A 133 -3.29 -20.32 -12.57
N ALA A 134 -4.32 -19.60 -13.03
CA ALA A 134 -5.72 -19.77 -12.63
C ALA A 134 -6.41 -20.85 -13.47
#